data_AF-A0A930EYE5-F1
#
_entry.id   AF-A0A930EYE5-F1
#
_cell.length_a   1.000
_cell.length_b   1.000
_cell.length_c   1.000
_cell.angle_alpha   90.00
_cell.angle_beta   90.00
_cell.angle_gamma   90.00
#
_symmetry.space_group_name_H-M   'P 1'
#
loop_
_entity.id
_entity.type
_entity.pdbx_description
1 polymer ?
#
loop_
_entity_poly.entity_id
_entity_poly.type
_entity_poly.pdbx_seq_one_letter_code
_entity_poly.pdbx_strand_id
1 'polypeptide(L)'
;QLSNRIQHALRAYTPTEIKAVKLAADSFRTNPNLDTAGRITNMKTGTALVSVLDEDGAPTIVEETMILPPMSSMQIADDTLVMQTIQHDSIYGKYEKDIDPESAFESMNAIKEQEEEEARLAKEKIVQEKLAAAQAKEDAKRNKENDWTGRIAKKIRNRTETELINVGIRSAKKFLSGFFK
;
A
#
# COMPACT_ATOMS: atom_id res chain seq x y z
N GLN A 1 -41.08 -19.37 32.49
CA GLN A 1 -40.11 -20.40 32.92
C GLN A 1 -40.07 -21.45 31.82
N LEU A 2 -39.03 -21.44 30.97
CA LEU A 2 -38.88 -22.45 29.91
C LEU A 2 -38.34 -23.72 30.57
N SER A 3 -39.21 -24.72 30.77
CA SER A 3 -38.87 -25.92 31.53
C SER A 3 -38.45 -27.11 30.66
N ASN A 4 -38.25 -26.88 29.35
CA ASN A 4 -37.66 -27.88 28.47
C ASN A 4 -36.16 -28.01 28.76
N ARG A 5 -35.70 -29.23 29.05
CA ARG A 5 -34.30 -29.52 29.35
C ARG A 5 -33.78 -30.55 28.37
N ILE A 6 -32.67 -30.20 27.73
CA ILE A 6 -31.95 -31.05 26.78
C ILE A 6 -30.50 -31.07 27.22
N GLN A 7 -30.05 -32.21 27.75
CA GLN A 7 -28.69 -32.34 28.27
C GLN A 7 -27.94 -33.42 27.50
N HIS A 8 -26.88 -32.98 26.81
CA HIS A 8 -25.91 -33.87 26.19
C HIS A 8 -24.98 -34.46 27.24
N ALA A 9 -24.16 -35.43 26.82
CA ALA A 9 -23.21 -36.10 27.69
C ALA A 9 -22.31 -35.10 28.43
N LEU A 10 -22.21 -35.26 29.76
CA LEU A 10 -21.29 -34.50 30.59
C LEU A 10 -20.10 -35.39 30.95
N ARG A 11 -18.90 -34.93 30.58
CA ARG A 11 -17.66 -35.61 30.96
C ARG A 11 -17.13 -34.97 32.22
N ALA A 12 -16.98 -35.79 33.27
CA ALA A 12 -16.47 -35.37 34.56
C ALA A 12 -15.23 -36.18 34.93
N TYR A 13 -14.14 -35.49 35.24
CA TYR A 13 -12.86 -36.06 35.64
C TYR A 13 -12.44 -35.58 37.04
N THR A 14 -12.96 -34.44 37.48
CA THR A 14 -12.67 -33.89 38.82
C THR A 14 -13.81 -34.21 39.81
N PRO A 15 -13.53 -34.30 41.13
CA PRO A 15 -14.57 -34.53 42.14
C PRO A 15 -15.67 -33.46 42.14
N THR A 16 -15.33 -32.23 41.77
CA THR A 16 -16.27 -31.12 41.61
C THR A 16 -17.21 -31.34 40.43
N GLU A 17 -16.68 -31.79 39.28
CA GLU A 17 -17.49 -32.11 38.11
C GLU A 17 -18.39 -33.33 38.37
N ILE A 18 -17.91 -34.36 39.06
CA ILE A 18 -18.73 -35.54 39.40
C ILE A 18 -19.95 -35.13 40.23
N LYS A 19 -19.78 -34.19 41.17
CA LYS A 19 -20.90 -33.63 41.94
C LYS A 19 -21.85 -32.83 41.06
N ALA A 20 -21.32 -32.05 40.11
CA ALA A 20 -22.14 -31.31 39.16
C ALA A 20 -22.95 -32.23 38.25
N VAL A 21 -22.38 -33.35 37.80
CA VAL A 21 -23.09 -34.35 37.00
C VAL A 21 -24.23 -35.00 37.78
N LYS A 22 -24.00 -35.36 39.05
CA LYS A 22 -25.06 -35.88 39.92
C LYS A 22 -26.18 -34.87 40.12
N LEU A 23 -25.83 -33.63 40.41
CA LEU A 23 -26.81 -32.55 40.57
C LEU A 23 -27.63 -32.32 39.29
N ALA A 24 -26.98 -32.38 38.12
CA ALA A 24 -27.66 -32.27 36.83
C ALA A 24 -28.62 -33.43 36.60
N ALA A 25 -28.23 -34.66 36.94
CA ALA A 25 -29.06 -35.85 36.84
C ALA A 25 -30.28 -35.79 37.78
N ASP A 26 -30.08 -35.35 39.03
CA ASP A 26 -31.14 -35.19 40.04
C ASP A 26 -32.15 -34.10 39.66
N SER A 27 -31.76 -33.19 38.77
CA SER A 27 -32.63 -32.11 38.31
C SER A 27 -33.75 -32.57 37.36
N PHE A 28 -33.64 -33.79 36.83
CA PHE A 28 -34.64 -34.41 35.95
C PHE A 28 -35.70 -35.16 36.73
N ARG A 29 -36.89 -35.31 36.12
CA ARG A 29 -37.92 -36.19 36.67
C ARG A 29 -37.45 -37.64 36.57
N THR A 30 -37.43 -38.34 37.70
CA THR A 30 -36.90 -39.71 37.81
C THR A 30 -37.62 -40.68 36.88
N ASN A 31 -36.85 -41.48 36.14
CA ASN A 31 -37.35 -42.57 35.33
C ASN A 31 -36.96 -43.91 35.98
N PRO A 32 -37.90 -44.79 36.34
CA PRO A 32 -37.57 -46.09 36.95
C PRO A 32 -36.84 -47.04 36.00
N ASN A 33 -36.92 -46.81 34.68
CA ASN A 33 -36.30 -47.66 33.67
C ASN A 33 -34.90 -47.16 33.24
N LEU A 34 -34.46 -45.99 33.72
CA LEU A 34 -33.24 -45.34 33.25
C LEU A 34 -32.46 -44.70 34.41
N ASP A 35 -31.20 -45.12 34.58
CA ASP A 35 -30.26 -44.44 35.48
C ASP A 35 -29.74 -43.16 34.83
N THR A 36 -30.35 -42.03 35.16
CA THR A 36 -30.01 -40.70 34.63
C THR A 36 -28.56 -40.32 34.90
N ALA A 37 -28.01 -40.65 36.08
CA ALA A 37 -26.64 -40.27 36.47
C ALA A 37 -25.57 -41.12 35.77
N GLY A 38 -25.86 -42.40 35.56
CA GLY A 38 -25.02 -43.28 34.74
C GLY A 38 -25.07 -42.91 33.26
N ARG A 39 -26.26 -42.63 32.71
CA ARG A 39 -26.42 -42.32 31.28
C ARG A 39 -25.82 -40.97 30.91
N ILE A 40 -26.03 -39.92 31.71
CA ILE A 40 -25.46 -38.59 31.41
C ILE A 40 -23.94 -38.60 31.23
N THR A 41 -23.24 -39.55 31.88
CA THR A 41 -21.78 -39.72 31.78
C THR A 41 -21.36 -40.56 30.56
N ASN A 42 -22.16 -41.57 30.19
CA ASN A 42 -21.80 -42.62 29.23
C ASN A 42 -22.46 -42.50 27.85
N MET A 43 -23.31 -41.49 27.63
CA MET A 43 -23.98 -41.26 26.33
C MET A 43 -22.99 -41.03 25.18
N LYS A 44 -23.40 -41.47 23.98
CA LYS A 44 -22.62 -41.28 22.75
C LYS A 44 -22.92 -39.92 22.12
N THR A 45 -22.07 -39.49 21.19
CA THR A 45 -22.31 -38.29 20.36
C THR A 45 -23.63 -38.43 19.61
N GLY A 46 -24.44 -37.37 19.60
CA GLY A 46 -25.77 -37.38 18.97
C GLY A 46 -26.90 -37.91 19.84
N THR A 47 -26.62 -38.27 21.10
CA THR A 47 -27.66 -38.63 22.09
C THR A 47 -27.75 -37.61 23.20
N ALA A 48 -28.95 -37.40 23.73
CA ALA A 48 -29.21 -36.49 24.84
C ALA A 48 -30.36 -36.98 25.72
N LEU A 49 -30.31 -36.57 26.99
CA LEU A 49 -31.44 -36.68 27.91
C LEU A 49 -32.38 -35.52 27.69
N VAL A 50 -33.63 -35.83 27.41
CA VAL A 50 -34.67 -34.85 27.09
C VAL A 50 -35.82 -34.98 28.07
N SER A 51 -36.21 -33.85 28.65
CA SER A 51 -37.45 -33.69 29.41
C SER A 51 -38.14 -32.45 28.88
N VAL A 52 -39.32 -32.64 28.33
CA VAL A 52 -40.15 -31.58 27.75
C VAL A 52 -41.36 -31.34 28.65
N LEU A 53 -42.10 -30.27 28.37
CA LEU A 53 -43.35 -30.02 29.07
C LEU A 53 -44.51 -30.81 28.46
N ASP A 54 -45.36 -31.33 29.33
CA ASP A 54 -46.67 -31.89 28.99
C ASP A 54 -47.72 -30.76 28.78
N GLU A 55 -48.94 -31.12 28.41
CA GLU A 55 -50.05 -30.16 28.19
C GLU A 55 -50.34 -29.27 29.40
N ASP A 56 -50.18 -29.82 30.62
CA ASP A 56 -50.33 -29.11 31.89
C ASP A 56 -49.11 -28.27 32.30
N GLY A 57 -48.06 -28.24 31.47
CA GLY A 57 -46.81 -27.53 31.77
C GLY A 57 -45.94 -28.21 32.82
N ALA A 58 -46.20 -29.49 33.14
CA ALA A 58 -45.35 -30.30 34.00
C ALA A 58 -44.23 -30.99 33.20
N PRO A 59 -43.00 -31.13 33.75
CA PRO A 59 -41.95 -31.87 33.07
C PRO A 59 -42.32 -33.36 32.89
N THR A 60 -42.14 -33.85 31.67
CA THR A 60 -42.26 -35.27 31.34
C THR A 60 -41.10 -36.06 31.94
N ILE A 61 -41.30 -37.37 32.08
CA ILE A 61 -40.26 -38.31 32.52
C ILE A 61 -39.07 -38.21 31.56
N VAL A 62 -37.86 -38.22 32.10
CA VAL A 62 -36.66 -38.11 31.27
C VAL A 62 -36.50 -39.33 30.38
N GLU A 63 -36.24 -39.08 29.10
CA GLU A 63 -35.93 -40.13 28.13
C GLU A 63 -34.61 -39.85 27.44
N GLU A 64 -33.93 -40.92 27.06
CA GLU A 64 -32.75 -40.83 26.19
C GLU A 64 -33.21 -40.84 24.74
N THR A 65 -32.85 -39.78 24.02
CA THR A 65 -33.26 -39.59 22.63
C THR A 65 -32.04 -39.35 21.73
N MET A 66 -32.18 -39.71 20.46
CA MET A 66 -31.20 -39.40 19.42
C MET A 66 -31.60 -38.08 18.76
N ILE A 67 -30.67 -37.12 18.75
CA ILE A 67 -30.89 -35.81 18.13
C ILE A 67 -30.55 -35.92 16.65
N LEU A 68 -31.49 -35.47 15.81
CA LEU A 68 -31.27 -35.38 14.39
C LEU A 68 -30.13 -34.37 14.11
N PRO A 69 -29.06 -34.78 13.39
CA PRO A 69 -28.00 -33.85 13.05
C PRO A 69 -28.50 -32.73 12.13
N PRO A 70 -27.88 -31.55 12.17
CA PRO A 70 -28.21 -30.49 11.22
C PRO A 70 -27.89 -30.96 9.79
N MET A 71 -28.76 -30.60 8.84
CA MET A 71 -28.52 -30.86 7.42
C MET A 71 -27.56 -29.83 6.78
N SER A 72 -27.04 -28.88 7.57
CA SER A 72 -26.06 -27.89 7.14
C SER A 72 -24.63 -28.37 7.39
N SER A 73 -23.70 -28.00 6.52
CA SER A 73 -22.26 -28.14 6.77
C SER A 73 -21.70 -26.88 7.42
N MET A 74 -20.82 -27.03 8.41
CA MET A 74 -20.02 -25.93 8.99
C MET A 74 -18.67 -25.75 8.28
N GLN A 75 -18.43 -26.50 7.19
CA GLN A 75 -17.19 -26.37 6.42
C GLN A 75 -17.15 -25.04 5.66
N ILE A 76 -15.95 -24.65 5.24
CA ILE A 76 -15.77 -23.55 4.31
C ILE A 76 -16.55 -23.89 3.03
N ALA A 77 -17.41 -22.98 2.60
CA ALA A 77 -18.16 -23.15 1.37
C ALA A 77 -17.20 -23.10 0.16
N ASP A 78 -17.46 -23.93 -0.83
CA ASP A 78 -16.70 -23.90 -2.09
C ASP A 78 -16.89 -22.55 -2.77
N ASP A 79 -15.80 -21.97 -3.28
CA ASP A 79 -15.81 -20.65 -3.92
C ASP A 79 -16.84 -20.57 -5.06
N THR A 80 -17.07 -21.67 -5.78
CA THR A 80 -18.07 -21.72 -6.84
C THR A 80 -19.49 -21.64 -6.30
N LEU A 81 -19.78 -22.33 -5.19
CA LEU A 81 -21.08 -22.29 -4.53
C LEU A 81 -21.35 -20.91 -3.95
N VAL A 82 -20.33 -20.27 -3.37
CA VAL A 82 -20.41 -18.89 -2.86
C VAL A 82 -20.74 -17.93 -3.99
N MET A 83 -20.02 -17.99 -5.11
CA MET A 83 -20.27 -17.11 -6.25
C MET A 83 -21.64 -17.33 -6.88
N GLN A 84 -22.10 -18.57 -7.01
CA GLN A 84 -23.46 -18.87 -7.47
C GLN A 84 -24.52 -18.28 -6.54
N THR A 85 -24.33 -18.41 -5.23
CA THR A 85 -25.26 -17.87 -4.23
C THR A 85 -25.30 -16.34 -4.33
N ILE A 86 -24.14 -15.68 -4.46
CA ILE A 86 -24.03 -14.23 -4.63
C ILE A 86 -24.72 -13.78 -5.92
N GLN A 87 -24.50 -14.47 -7.05
CA GLN A 87 -25.11 -14.15 -8.35
C GLN A 87 -26.64 -14.33 -8.36
N HIS A 88 -27.15 -15.29 -7.59
CA HIS A 88 -28.58 -15.51 -7.45
C HIS A 88 -29.29 -14.49 -6.54
N ASP A 89 -28.55 -13.69 -5.78
CA ASP A 89 -29.15 -12.68 -4.91
C ASP A 89 -29.74 -11.52 -5.73
N SER A 90 -30.89 -11.04 -5.29
CA SER A 90 -31.62 -9.89 -5.83
C SER A 90 -30.80 -8.60 -5.94
N ILE A 91 -29.79 -8.44 -5.08
CA ILE A 91 -28.93 -7.25 -5.02
C ILE A 91 -27.66 -7.37 -5.86
N TYR A 92 -27.41 -8.53 -6.49
CA TYR A 92 -26.19 -8.77 -7.25
C TYR A 92 -25.92 -7.68 -8.28
N GLY A 93 -26.91 -7.31 -9.10
CA GLY A 93 -26.73 -6.27 -10.12
C GLY A 93 -26.38 -4.88 -9.59
N LYS A 94 -26.61 -4.59 -8.29
CA LYS A 94 -26.21 -3.32 -7.66
C LYS A 94 -24.77 -3.36 -7.13
N TYR A 95 -24.32 -4.52 -6.64
CA TYR A 95 -23.04 -4.68 -5.95
C TYR A 95 -22.07 -5.61 -6.70
N GLU A 96 -22.35 -5.93 -7.96
CA GLU A 96 -21.51 -6.79 -8.81
C GLU A 96 -20.12 -6.19 -9.04
N LYS A 97 -20.06 -4.86 -9.19
CA LYS A 97 -18.82 -4.16 -9.52
C LYS A 97 -18.18 -3.62 -8.26
N ASP A 98 -16.96 -4.08 -8.00
CA ASP A 98 -16.09 -3.46 -7.02
C ASP A 98 -15.77 -2.02 -7.47
N ILE A 99 -16.06 -1.06 -6.60
CA ILE A 99 -15.72 0.34 -6.80
C ILE A 99 -14.58 0.63 -5.84
N ASP A 100 -13.39 0.89 -6.39
CA ASP A 100 -12.24 1.38 -5.64
C ASP A 100 -12.15 2.90 -5.80
N PRO A 101 -12.63 3.70 -4.84
CA PRO A 101 -12.56 5.15 -4.93
C PRO A 101 -11.14 5.63 -4.64
N GLU A 102 -10.65 6.59 -5.44
CA GLU A 102 -9.38 7.26 -5.16
C GLU A 102 -9.40 7.85 -3.75
N SER A 103 -8.42 7.47 -2.93
CA SER A 103 -8.32 7.94 -1.57
C SER A 103 -7.77 9.36 -1.52
N ALA A 104 -8.22 10.16 -0.55
CA ALA A 104 -7.70 11.51 -0.34
C ALA A 104 -6.17 11.53 -0.12
N PHE A 105 -5.61 10.42 0.38
CA PHE A 105 -4.17 10.24 0.56
C PHE A 105 -3.44 10.13 -0.78
N GLU A 106 -3.96 9.35 -1.73
CA GLU A 106 -3.39 9.21 -3.08
C GLU A 106 -3.45 10.53 -3.85
N SER A 107 -4.60 11.23 -3.82
CA SER A 107 -4.72 12.54 -4.47
C SER A 107 -3.73 13.56 -3.88
N MET A 108 -3.52 13.55 -2.56
CA MET A 108 -2.60 14.48 -1.92
C MET A 108 -1.12 14.13 -2.18
N ASN A 109 -0.77 12.86 -2.32
CA ASN A 109 0.57 12.47 -2.74
C ASN A 109 0.83 12.83 -4.19
N ALA A 110 -0.15 12.64 -5.08
CA ALA A 110 -0.02 13.05 -6.49
C ALA A 110 0.23 14.56 -6.62
N ILE A 111 -0.47 15.38 -5.82
CA ILE A 111 -0.24 16.83 -5.78
C ILE A 111 1.18 17.15 -5.29
N LYS A 112 1.64 16.51 -4.20
CA LYS A 112 3.00 16.72 -3.68
C LYS A 112 4.08 16.32 -4.69
N GLU A 113 3.90 15.20 -5.37
CA GLU A 113 4.85 14.71 -6.37
C GLU A 113 4.93 15.68 -7.57
N GLN A 114 3.79 16.25 -8.00
CA GLN A 114 3.76 17.31 -9.00
C GLN A 114 4.49 18.58 -8.51
N GLU A 115 4.23 19.03 -7.29
CA GLU A 115 4.92 20.20 -6.71
C GLU A 115 6.43 19.99 -6.58
N GLU A 116 6.86 18.79 -6.18
CA GLU A 116 8.29 18.42 -6.07
C GLU A 116 8.97 18.38 -7.44
N GLU A 117 8.30 17.84 -8.47
CA GLU A 117 8.81 17.80 -9.83
C GLU A 117 8.91 19.20 -10.45
N GLU A 118 7.90 20.04 -10.27
CA GLU A 118 7.94 21.45 -10.70
C GLU A 118 9.06 22.22 -9.98
N ALA A 119 9.23 22.01 -8.68
CA ALA A 119 10.32 22.61 -7.92
C ALA A 119 11.70 22.13 -8.41
N ARG A 120 11.83 20.85 -8.80
CA ARG A 120 13.07 20.29 -9.36
C ARG A 120 13.39 20.90 -10.72
N LEU A 121 12.40 20.98 -11.62
CA LEU A 121 12.54 21.58 -12.94
C LEU A 121 12.86 23.08 -12.86
N ALA A 122 12.24 23.81 -11.92
CA ALA A 122 12.53 25.22 -11.68
C ALA A 122 13.97 25.42 -11.19
N LYS A 123 14.44 24.59 -10.24
CA LYS A 123 15.84 24.62 -9.78
C LYS A 123 16.83 24.32 -10.91
N GLU A 124 16.53 23.32 -11.74
CA GLU A 124 17.38 22.96 -12.88
C GLU A 124 17.46 24.09 -13.91
N LYS A 125 16.34 24.73 -14.25
CA LYS A 125 16.32 25.92 -15.12
C LYS A 125 17.16 27.07 -14.56
N ILE A 126 17.06 27.36 -13.26
CA ILE A 126 17.85 28.41 -12.60
C ILE A 126 19.34 28.07 -12.65
N VAL A 127 19.72 26.80 -12.44
CA VAL A 127 21.11 26.36 -12.52
C VAL A 127 21.64 26.49 -13.96
N GLN A 128 20.87 26.07 -14.95
CA GLN A 128 21.23 26.20 -16.36
C GLN A 128 21.39 27.67 -16.79
N GLU A 129 20.48 28.55 -16.36
CA GLU A 129 20.57 29.98 -16.64
C GLU A 129 21.81 30.61 -15.98
N LYS A 130 22.14 30.23 -14.74
CA LYS A 130 23.36 30.67 -14.06
C LYS A 130 24.63 30.17 -14.75
N LEU A 131 24.65 28.92 -15.21
CA LEU A 131 25.77 28.33 -15.94
C LEU A 131 25.95 29.04 -17.30
N ALA A 132 24.87 29.24 -18.05
CA ALA A 132 24.89 29.98 -19.31
C ALA A 132 25.36 31.44 -19.12
N ALA A 133 24.89 32.11 -18.07
CA ALA A 133 25.33 33.47 -17.74
C ALA A 133 26.81 33.54 -17.31
N ALA A 134 27.33 32.51 -16.62
CA ALA A 134 28.73 32.40 -16.27
C ALA A 134 29.61 32.18 -17.51
N GLN A 135 29.21 31.27 -18.40
CA GLN A 135 29.89 31.00 -19.66
C GLN A 135 29.88 32.24 -20.57
N ALA A 136 28.75 32.94 -20.70
CA ALA A 136 28.68 34.18 -21.47
C ALA A 136 29.61 35.27 -20.91
N LYS A 137 29.77 35.35 -19.58
CA LYS A 137 30.73 36.27 -18.95
C LYS A 137 32.18 35.87 -19.21
N GLU A 138 32.50 34.58 -19.19
CA GLU A 138 33.84 34.07 -19.52
C GLU A 138 34.17 34.28 -21.00
N ASP A 139 33.25 33.99 -21.90
CA ASP A 139 33.40 34.21 -23.33
C ASP A 139 33.55 35.70 -23.65
N ALA A 140 32.81 36.58 -22.96
CA ALA A 140 32.97 38.03 -23.09
C ALA A 140 34.34 38.53 -22.57
N LYS A 141 34.88 37.92 -21.50
CA LYS A 141 36.24 38.21 -21.01
C LYS A 141 37.29 37.73 -22.01
N ARG A 142 37.18 36.49 -22.49
CA ARG A 142 38.08 35.91 -23.49
C ARG A 142 38.08 36.71 -24.80
N ASN A 143 36.92 37.19 -25.23
CA ASN A 143 36.83 38.04 -26.42
C ASN A 143 37.48 39.43 -26.22
N LYS A 144 37.32 40.05 -25.04
CA LYS A 144 38.02 41.30 -24.71
C LYS A 144 39.54 41.13 -24.65
N GLU A 145 40.02 40.00 -24.12
CA GLU A 145 41.44 39.66 -24.06
C GLU A 145 42.03 39.38 -25.46
N ASN A 146 41.26 38.70 -26.32
CA ASN A 146 41.61 38.51 -27.73
C ASN A 146 41.60 39.82 -28.55
N ASP A 147 40.66 40.74 -28.28
CA ASP A 147 40.66 42.08 -28.91
C ASP A 147 41.87 42.90 -28.46
N TRP A 148 42.22 42.88 -27.17
CA TRP A 148 43.41 43.55 -26.64
C TRP A 148 44.70 43.03 -27.28
N THR A 149 44.89 41.71 -27.32
CA THR A 149 46.08 41.08 -27.93
C THR A 149 46.14 41.32 -29.44
N GLY A 150 45.00 41.26 -30.14
CA GLY A 150 44.91 41.62 -31.56
C GLY A 150 45.27 43.08 -31.84
N ARG A 151 44.85 44.02 -30.96
CA ARG A 151 45.20 45.45 -31.06
C ARG A 151 46.68 45.71 -30.77
N ILE A 152 47.30 44.98 -29.84
CA ILE A 152 48.76 45.04 -29.61
C ILE A 152 49.50 44.53 -30.85
N ALA A 153 49.13 43.37 -31.40
CA ALA A 153 49.77 42.80 -32.59
C ALA A 153 49.67 43.73 -33.81
N LYS A 154 48.51 44.39 -34.00
CA LYS A 154 48.32 45.38 -35.08
C LYS A 154 49.18 46.64 -34.88
N LYS A 155 49.36 47.09 -33.63
CA LYS A 155 50.23 48.22 -33.30
C LYS A 155 51.71 47.90 -33.55
N ILE A 156 52.16 46.68 -33.24
CA ILE A 156 53.52 46.21 -33.53
C ILE A 156 53.76 46.16 -35.06
N ARG A 157 52.83 45.59 -35.82
CA ARG A 157 52.91 45.50 -37.29
C ARG A 157 53.00 46.87 -37.97
N ASN A 158 52.13 47.80 -37.59
CA ASN A 158 52.14 49.14 -38.14
C ASN A 158 53.42 49.91 -37.77
N ARG A 159 54.02 49.61 -36.60
CA ARG A 159 55.31 50.18 -36.18
C ARG A 159 56.47 49.62 -36.99
N THR A 160 56.47 48.32 -37.29
CA THR A 160 57.48 47.71 -38.17
C THR A 160 57.34 48.18 -39.62
N GLU A 161 56.12 48.37 -40.11
CA GLU A 161 55.88 48.92 -41.46
C GLU A 161 56.33 50.37 -41.58
N THR A 162 56.07 51.21 -40.57
CA THR A 162 56.56 52.59 -40.55
C THR A 162 58.08 52.67 -40.41
N GLU A 163 58.72 51.76 -39.67
CA GLU A 163 60.19 51.67 -39.64
C GLU A 163 60.78 51.19 -40.97
N LEU A 164 60.19 50.20 -41.64
CA LEU A 164 60.59 49.74 -42.97
C LEU A 164 60.44 50.84 -44.03
N ILE A 165 59.34 51.59 -44.01
CA ILE A 165 59.12 52.74 -44.89
C ILE A 165 60.16 53.84 -44.60
N ASN A 166 60.46 54.13 -43.33
CA ASN A 166 61.48 55.13 -42.97
C ASN A 166 62.92 54.69 -43.25
N VAL A 167 63.21 53.39 -43.27
CA VAL A 167 64.50 52.86 -43.75
C VAL A 167 64.55 52.94 -45.28
N GLY A 168 63.46 52.63 -45.98
CA GLY A 168 63.35 52.78 -47.44
C GLY A 168 63.44 54.22 -47.93
N ILE A 169 62.85 55.18 -47.22
CA ILE A 169 62.97 56.61 -47.52
C ILE A 169 64.39 57.11 -47.24
N ARG A 170 65.06 56.60 -46.18
CA ARG A 170 66.47 56.93 -45.91
C ARG A 170 67.43 56.33 -46.94
N SER A 171 67.18 55.12 -47.42
CA SER A 171 68.00 54.51 -48.48
C SER A 171 67.80 55.22 -49.82
N ALA A 172 66.54 55.57 -50.18
CA ALA A 172 66.23 56.34 -51.38
C ALA A 172 66.82 57.76 -51.34
N LYS A 173 66.78 58.43 -50.18
CA LYS A 173 67.39 59.76 -50.01
C LYS A 173 68.92 59.72 -50.12
N LYS A 174 69.56 58.62 -49.68
CA LYS A 174 71.00 58.39 -49.80
C LYS A 174 71.42 57.99 -51.23
N PHE A 175 70.50 57.37 -51.99
CA PHE A 175 70.71 57.04 -53.41
C PHE A 175 70.53 58.27 -54.32
N LEU A 176 69.52 59.12 -54.05
CA LEU A 176 69.28 60.36 -54.79
C LEU A 176 70.34 61.43 -54.52
N SER A 177 70.91 61.49 -53.31
CA SER A 177 72.02 62.42 -53.00
C SER A 177 73.37 62.00 -53.58
N GLY A 178 73.50 60.80 -54.14
CA GLY A 178 74.72 60.32 -54.81
C GLY A 178 74.70 60.45 -56.33
N PHE A 179 73.56 60.79 -56.92
CA PHE A 179 73.36 60.85 -58.38
C PHE A 179 73.37 62.29 -58.94
N PHE A 180 73.33 63.31 -58.08
CA PHE A 180 73.60 64.71 -58.43
C PHE A 180 74.73 65.23 -57.55
N LYS A 181 75.96 65.10 -58.07
CA LYS A 181 77.19 65.87 -57.78
C LYS A 181 77.62 66.08 -56.32
#